data_AF-A0A7W6NNU9-F1
#
_entry.id   AF-A0A7W6NNU9-F1
#
_cell.length_a   1.000
_cell.length_b   1.000
_cell.length_c   1.000
_cell.angle_alpha   90.00
_cell.angle_beta   90.00
_cell.angle_gamma   90.00
#
_symmetry.space_group_name_H-M   'P 1'
#
loop_
_entity.id
_entity.type
_entity.pdbx_description
1 polymer ?
#
loop_
_entity_poly.entity_id
_entity_poly.type
_entity_poly.pdbx_seq_one_letter_code
_entity_poly.pdbx_strand_id
1 'polypeptide(L)'
;MSTVTLFRPVGDTELALIADSDWRAFPPRLPEQPIFYPVMNADYAEQIARDWNSKHEPSGVGYVLAFDLSEDVTNRWPVQIAGGRVHEELWVPAEELGAFNEMIVGPIRRIATYRDGVRVEEAQ
;
A
#
# COMPACT_ATOMS: atom_id res chain seq x y z
N MET A 1 1.09 -18.76 13.22
CA MET A 1 0.44 -18.42 11.94
C MET A 1 1.46 -17.68 11.14
N SER A 2 1.72 -18.12 9.91
CA SER A 2 2.66 -17.46 9.04
C SER A 2 1.95 -16.34 8.28
N THR A 3 2.69 -15.29 7.94
CA THR A 3 2.15 -14.07 7.32
C THR A 3 2.97 -13.67 6.10
N VAL A 4 2.30 -13.04 5.13
CA VAL A 4 2.94 -12.38 3.99
C VAL A 4 2.89 -10.87 4.21
N THR A 5 4.02 -10.19 4.07
CA THR A 5 4.08 -8.73 4.12
C THR A 5 3.86 -8.17 2.71
N LEU A 6 2.92 -7.25 2.58
CA LEU A 6 2.70 -6.46 1.37
C LEU A 6 3.00 -4.99 1.66
N PHE A 7 3.18 -4.24 0.58
CA PHE A 7 3.49 -2.82 0.64
C PHE A 7 2.52 -2.01 -0.20
N ARG A 8 2.31 -0.75 0.20
CA ARG A 8 1.50 0.18 -0.58
C ARG A 8 2.06 1.59 -0.48
N PRO A 9 2.38 2.24 -1.61
CA PRO A 9 2.64 3.67 -1.64
C PRO A 9 1.33 4.45 -1.53
N VAL A 10 1.29 5.49 -0.69
CA VAL A 10 0.09 6.33 -0.48
C VAL A 10 0.46 7.82 -0.40
N GLY A 11 -0.53 8.69 -0.65
CA GLY A 11 -0.46 10.13 -0.37
C GLY A 11 -1.12 10.51 0.97
N ASP A 12 -1.16 11.80 1.30
CA ASP A 12 -1.66 12.31 2.58
C ASP A 12 -3.13 11.97 2.85
N THR A 13 -3.99 12.12 1.84
CA THR A 13 -5.43 11.86 1.99
C THR A 13 -5.71 10.41 2.37
N GLU A 14 -5.07 9.47 1.68
CA GLU A 14 -5.23 8.04 1.97
C GLU A 14 -4.58 7.67 3.31
N LEU A 15 -3.43 8.25 3.65
CA LEU A 15 -2.78 8.05 4.95
C LEU A 15 -3.67 8.50 6.12
N ALA A 16 -4.32 9.66 6.00
CA ALA A 16 -5.23 10.18 7.02
C ALA A 16 -6.41 9.24 7.26
N LEU A 17 -7.02 8.72 6.19
CA LEU A 17 -8.13 7.76 6.29
C LEU A 17 -7.69 6.43 6.92
N ILE A 18 -6.45 6.00 6.70
CA ILE A 18 -5.87 4.81 7.36
C ILE A 18 -5.62 5.10 8.85
N ALA A 19 -5.16 6.30 9.20
CA ALA A 19 -5.00 6.69 10.59
C ALA A 19 -6.35 6.72 11.33
N ASP A 20 -7.40 7.23 10.69
CA ASP A 20 -8.77 7.24 11.22
C ASP A 20 -9.37 5.83 11.40
N SER A 21 -8.81 4.80 10.74
CA SER A 21 -9.18 3.40 10.91
C SER A 21 -8.37 2.67 12.00
N ASP A 22 -7.70 3.42 12.87
CA ASP A 22 -6.73 2.93 13.85
C ASP A 22 -5.59 2.11 13.21
N TRP A 23 -5.22 2.46 11.96
CA TRP A 23 -4.23 1.74 11.17
C TRP A 23 -4.61 0.28 10.90
N ARG A 24 -5.90 -0.05 10.80
CA ARG A 24 -6.35 -1.45 10.62
C ARG A 24 -6.99 -1.72 9.27
N ALA A 25 -7.26 -0.70 8.47
CA ALA A 25 -7.93 -0.86 7.18
C ALA A 25 -7.54 0.21 6.16
N PHE A 26 -7.51 -0.19 4.89
CA PHE A 26 -7.50 0.73 3.76
C PHE A 26 -8.91 1.25 3.45
N PRO A 27 -9.07 2.53 3.08
CA PRO A 27 -10.38 3.08 2.76
C PRO A 27 -10.95 2.49 1.46
N PRO A 28 -12.29 2.47 1.29
CA PRO A 28 -12.93 2.07 0.04
C PRO A 28 -12.36 2.82 -1.17
N ARG A 29 -12.24 2.13 -2.31
CA ARG A 29 -11.81 2.75 -3.57
C ARG A 29 -12.90 3.68 -4.11
N LEU A 30 -12.48 4.70 -4.85
CA LEU A 30 -13.43 5.54 -5.60
C LEU A 30 -14.07 4.71 -6.74
N PRO A 31 -15.30 5.03 -7.19
CA PRO A 31 -15.99 4.26 -8.23
C PRO A 31 -15.18 4.09 -9.53
N GLU A 32 -14.34 5.06 -9.87
CA GLU A 32 -13.46 5.05 -11.04
C GLU A 32 -12.17 4.22 -10.85
N GLN A 33 -11.95 3.68 -9.65
CA GLN A 33 -10.78 2.88 -9.29
C GLN A 33 -11.19 1.42 -9.07
N PRO A 34 -11.26 0.60 -10.13
CA PRO A 34 -11.87 -0.73 -10.08
C PRO A 34 -11.07 -1.75 -9.27
N ILE A 35 -9.80 -1.47 -8.99
CA ILE A 35 -8.90 -2.36 -8.28
C ILE A 35 -8.12 -1.65 -7.18
N PHE A 36 -7.87 -2.38 -6.11
CA PHE A 36 -6.85 -2.13 -5.10
C PHE A 36 -5.63 -3.02 -5.40
N TYR A 37 -4.45 -2.43 -5.45
CA TYR A 37 -3.23 -3.12 -5.86
C TYR A 37 -2.09 -2.85 -4.87
N PRO A 38 -1.88 -3.74 -3.89
CA PRO A 38 -0.69 -3.74 -3.08
C PRO A 38 0.45 -4.49 -3.79
N VAL A 39 1.69 -4.12 -3.49
CA VAL A 39 2.88 -4.69 -4.12
C VAL A 39 3.61 -5.64 -3.17
N MET A 40 4.28 -6.64 -3.72
CA MET A 40 5.03 -7.63 -2.94
C MET A 40 6.41 -7.12 -2.47
N ASN A 41 6.90 -6.01 -3.05
CA ASN A 41 8.28 -5.54 -2.87
C ASN A 41 8.34 -4.11 -2.33
N ALA A 42 9.07 -3.91 -1.22
CA ALA A 42 9.29 -2.61 -0.61
C ALA A 42 10.01 -1.62 -1.54
N ASP A 43 11.03 -2.05 -2.28
CA ASP A 43 11.79 -1.20 -3.20
C ASP A 43 10.90 -0.63 -4.30
N TYR A 44 9.93 -1.43 -4.76
CA TYR A 44 8.96 -0.98 -5.75
C TYR A 44 7.98 0.04 -5.15
N ALA A 45 7.50 -0.19 -3.93
CA ALA A 45 6.68 0.79 -3.22
C ALA A 45 7.44 2.10 -2.96
N GLU A 46 8.71 2.02 -2.53
CA GLU A 46 9.59 3.18 -2.34
C GLU A 46 9.82 3.94 -3.65
N GLN A 47 10.01 3.23 -4.77
CA GLN A 47 10.15 3.85 -6.07
C GLN A 47 8.90 4.66 -6.45
N ILE A 48 7.70 4.10 -6.28
CA ILE A 48 6.45 4.81 -6.58
C ILE A 48 6.28 6.02 -5.64
N ALA A 49 6.48 5.83 -4.33
CA ALA A 49 6.33 6.91 -3.36
C ALA A 49 7.30 8.08 -3.64
N ARG A 50 8.56 7.77 -3.97
CA ARG A 50 9.60 8.75 -4.29
C ARG A 50 9.38 9.42 -5.64
N ASP A 51 9.18 8.64 -6.69
CA ASP A 51 9.26 9.15 -8.06
C ASP A 51 7.90 9.65 -8.56
N TRP A 52 6.81 9.18 -7.97
CA TRP A 52 5.45 9.56 -8.34
C TRP A 52 4.73 10.36 -7.24
N ASN A 53 4.40 9.76 -6.09
CA ASN A 53 3.55 10.42 -5.09
C ASN A 53 4.15 11.73 -4.58
N SER A 54 5.43 11.72 -4.18
CA SER A 54 6.08 12.93 -3.66
C SER A 54 6.24 14.07 -4.68
N LYS A 55 5.95 13.84 -5.97
CA LYS A 55 6.03 14.85 -7.03
C LYS A 55 4.68 15.26 -7.61
N HIS A 56 3.67 14.40 -7.50
CA HIS A 56 2.35 14.61 -8.13
C HIS A 56 1.21 14.77 -7.12
N GLU A 57 1.40 14.33 -5.87
CA GLU A 57 0.46 14.67 -4.80
C GLU A 57 0.55 16.17 -4.51
N PRO A 58 -0.58 16.87 -4.30
CA PRO A 58 -0.59 18.31 -4.00
C PRO A 58 0.27 18.70 -2.80
N SER A 59 0.50 17.78 -1.86
CA SER A 59 1.34 18.01 -0.68
C SER A 59 2.84 17.81 -0.92
N GLY A 60 3.22 17.24 -2.06
CA GLY A 60 4.60 16.89 -2.37
C GLY A 60 5.16 15.75 -1.49
N VAL A 61 4.28 14.92 -0.90
CA VAL A 61 4.66 13.83 0.01
C VAL A 61 4.17 12.47 -0.50
N GLY A 62 5.03 11.47 -0.41
CA GLY A 62 4.70 10.07 -0.62
C GLY A 62 5.11 9.23 0.58
N TYR A 63 4.28 8.26 0.95
CA TYR A 63 4.53 7.35 2.06
C TYR A 63 4.58 5.92 1.57
N VAL A 64 5.35 5.08 2.26
CA VAL A 64 5.34 3.64 2.06
C VAL A 64 4.79 2.98 3.30
N LEU A 65 3.72 2.21 3.11
CA LEU A 65 3.10 1.39 4.15
C LEU A 65 3.48 -0.07 3.94
N ALA A 66 3.68 -0.78 5.05
CA ALA A 66 3.86 -2.21 5.13
C ALA A 66 2.78 -2.81 6.02
N PHE A 67 2.24 -3.96 5.65
CA PHE A 67 1.18 -4.62 6.40
C PHE A 67 1.22 -6.12 6.15
N ASP A 68 0.87 -6.87 7.17
CA ASP A 68 0.98 -8.32 7.18
C ASP A 68 -0.42 -8.91 6.97
N LEU A 69 -0.54 -9.92 6.11
CA LEU A 69 -1.78 -10.69 5.94
C LEU A 69 -1.52 -12.16 6.22
N SER A 70 -2.59 -12.93 6.46
CA SER A 70 -2.47 -14.38 6.45
C SER A 70 -1.92 -14.88 5.10
N GLU A 71 -1.11 -15.94 5.12
CA GLU A 71 -0.51 -16.54 3.90
C GLU A 71 -1.54 -16.92 2.82
N ASP A 72 -2.80 -17.14 3.20
CA ASP A 72 -3.88 -17.47 2.27
C ASP A 72 -4.25 -16.31 1.32
N VAL A 73 -3.74 -15.09 1.54
CA VAL A 73 -4.05 -13.93 0.70
C VAL A 73 -3.72 -14.19 -0.77
N THR A 74 -2.59 -14.83 -1.08
CA THR A 74 -2.17 -15.11 -2.46
C THR A 74 -2.95 -16.25 -3.11
N ASN A 75 -3.64 -17.08 -2.31
CA ASN A 75 -4.57 -18.09 -2.84
C ASN A 75 -5.87 -17.43 -3.32
N ARG A 76 -6.29 -16.35 -2.65
CA ARG A 76 -7.52 -15.61 -2.98
C ARG A 76 -7.30 -14.58 -4.10
N TRP A 77 -6.19 -13.85 -4.04
CA TRP A 77 -5.75 -12.93 -5.09
C TRP A 77 -4.34 -13.31 -5.55
N PRO A 78 -4.22 -14.05 -6.67
CA PRO A 78 -2.93 -14.51 -7.17
C PRO A 78 -2.01 -13.34 -7.55
N VAL A 79 -0.72 -13.49 -7.23
CA VAL A 79 0.33 -12.54 -7.62
C VAL A 79 0.35 -12.36 -9.13
N GLN A 80 0.29 -11.10 -9.56
CA GLN A 80 0.41 -10.67 -10.95
C GLN A 80 1.78 -10.03 -11.16
N ILE A 81 2.33 -10.16 -12.37
CA ILE A 81 3.55 -9.46 -12.79
C ILE A 81 3.11 -8.34 -13.73
N ALA A 82 3.14 -7.10 -13.26
CA ALA A 82 2.89 -5.93 -14.09
C ALA A 82 4.19 -5.49 -14.79
N GLY A 83 4.10 -5.03 -16.05
CA GLY A 83 5.19 -4.36 -16.77
C GLY A 83 6.57 -5.02 -16.64
N GLY A 84 6.87 -5.98 -17.52
CA GLY A 84 8.05 -6.85 -17.54
C GLY A 84 9.32 -6.35 -16.81
N ARG A 85 9.39 -6.64 -15.51
CA ARG A 85 10.54 -6.95 -14.64
C ARG A 85 10.13 -6.63 -13.20
N VAL A 86 9.91 -7.68 -12.39
CA VAL A 86 9.90 -7.67 -10.91
C VAL A 86 8.78 -6.87 -10.20
N HIS A 87 7.85 -6.23 -10.93
CA HIS A 87 6.68 -5.59 -10.30
C HIS A 87 5.60 -6.63 -9.99
N GLU A 88 5.79 -7.33 -8.88
CA GLU A 88 4.80 -8.26 -8.34
C GLU A 88 3.77 -7.51 -7.52
N GLU A 89 2.50 -7.68 -7.86
CA GLU A 89 1.36 -7.02 -7.21
C GLU A 89 0.15 -7.94 -7.13
N LEU A 90 -0.75 -7.67 -6.19
CA LEU A 90 -2.06 -8.32 -6.16
C LEU A 90 -3.08 -7.41 -6.84
N TRP A 91 -4.05 -7.98 -7.54
CA TRP A 91 -5.19 -7.23 -8.08
C TRP A 91 -6.45 -7.63 -7.31
N VAL A 92 -6.84 -6.80 -6.36
CA VAL A 92 -8.02 -7.01 -5.51
C VAL A 92 -9.15 -6.15 -6.07
N PRO A 93 -10.31 -6.73 -6.46
CA PRO A 93 -11.46 -5.93 -6.87
C PRO A 93 -11.88 -4.94 -5.78
N ALA A 94 -12.27 -3.73 -6.17
CA ALA A 94 -12.66 -2.68 -5.22
C ALA A 94 -13.75 -3.13 -4.23
N GLU A 95 -14.70 -3.93 -4.71
CA GLU A 95 -15.79 -4.53 -3.94
C GLU A 95 -15.31 -5.57 -2.91
N GLU A 96 -14.13 -6.17 -3.12
CA GLU A 96 -13.55 -7.16 -2.21
C GLU A 96 -12.56 -6.56 -1.20
N LEU A 97 -12.29 -5.25 -1.25
CA LEU A 97 -11.36 -4.58 -0.35
C LEU A 97 -11.76 -4.72 1.13
N GLY A 98 -13.05 -4.81 1.43
CA GLY A 98 -13.53 -5.11 2.79
C GLY A 98 -13.03 -6.46 3.29
N ALA A 99 -13.16 -7.50 2.47
CA ALA A 99 -12.68 -8.85 2.80
C ALA A 99 -11.15 -8.93 2.83
N PHE A 100 -10.46 -8.10 2.03
CA PHE A 100 -9.02 -7.95 2.11
C PHE A 100 -8.57 -7.34 3.43
N ASN A 101 -9.23 -6.27 3.89
CA ASN A 101 -8.93 -5.61 5.17
C ASN A 101 -9.11 -6.57 6.36
N GLU A 102 -10.10 -7.46 6.32
CA GLU A 102 -10.31 -8.50 7.35
C GLU A 102 -9.14 -9.49 7.47
N MET A 103 -8.34 -9.64 6.43
CA MET A 103 -7.16 -10.53 6.43
C MET A 103 -5.90 -9.86 6.98
N ILE A 104 -5.92 -8.54 7.25
CA ILE A 104 -4.79 -7.82 7.82
C ILE A 104 -4.55 -8.26 9.27
N VAL A 105 -3.29 -8.64 9.55
CA VAL A 105 -2.82 -9.10 10.85
C VAL A 105 -2.02 -7.97 11.50
N GLY A 106 -2.57 -7.41 12.59
CA GLY A 106 -1.93 -6.29 13.30
C GLY A 106 -2.17 -4.94 12.61
N PRO A 107 -1.41 -3.90 12.98
CA PRO A 107 -1.53 -2.58 12.38
C PRO A 107 -0.76 -2.49 11.05
N ILE A 108 -1.26 -1.64 10.16
CA ILE A 108 -0.52 -1.11 9.02
C ILE A 108 0.59 -0.19 9.57
N ARG A 109 1.80 -0.32 9.01
CA ARG A 109 2.99 0.38 9.49
C ARG A 109 3.55 1.27 8.40
N ARG A 110 3.77 2.55 8.70
CA ARG A 110 4.59 3.40 7.84
C ARG A 110 6.06 3.04 7.99
N ILE A 111 6.76 2.82 6.87
CA ILE A 111 8.18 2.41 6.85
C ILE A 111 9.10 3.41 6.13
N ALA A 112 8.52 4.29 5.30
CA ALA A 112 9.26 5.35 4.64
C ALA A 112 8.35 6.54 4.33
N THR A 113 8.95 7.73 4.32
CA THR A 113 8.33 8.98 3.89
C THR A 113 9.28 9.66 2.90
N TYR A 114 8.74 10.21 1.82
CA TYR A 114 9.47 10.95 0.79
C TYR A 114 8.83 12.32 0.59
N ARG A 115 9.65 13.35 0.48
CA ARG A 115 9.25 14.71 0.14
C ARG A 115 10.06 15.19 -1.05
N ASP A 116 9.40 15.60 -2.13
CA ASP A 116 10.03 16.08 -3.35
C ASP A 116 11.14 15.14 -3.89
N GLY A 117 10.91 13.82 -3.80
CA GLY A 117 11.86 12.78 -4.23
C GLY A 117 12.97 12.45 -3.23
N VAL A 118 12.97 13.03 -2.03
CA VAL A 118 13.99 12.81 -0.99
C VAL A 118 13.39 12.06 0.18
N ARG A 119 14.04 10.98 0.64
CA ARG A 119 13.63 10.27 1.85
C ARG A 119 13.81 11.18 3.06
N VAL A 120 12.77 11.34 3.87
CA VAL A 120 12.80 12.10 5.12
C VAL A 120 12.81 11.12 6.29
N GLU A 121 13.77 11.30 7.18
CA GLU A 121 13.77 10.59 8.46
C GLU A 121 12.70 11.19 9.36
N GLU A 122 11.81 10.35 9.88
CA GLU A 122 10.85 10.79 10.87
C GLU A 122 11.51 10.72 12.25
N ALA A 123 11.47 11.83 12.99
CA ALA A 123 11.83 11.81 14.40
C ALA A 123 10.82 10.89 15.13
N GLN A 124 11.35 9.86 15.81
CA GLN A 124 10.56 8.94 16.63
C GLN A 124 9.77 9.66 17.72
#